data_AF-A0A6D2G3F1-F1
#
_entry.id   AF-A0A6D2G3F1-F1
#
_cell.length_a   1.000
_cell.length_b   1.000
_cell.length_c   1.000
_cell.angle_alpha   90.00
_cell.angle_beta   90.00
_cell.angle_gamma   90.00
#
_symmetry.space_group_name_H-M   'P 1'
#
loop_
_entity.id
_entity.type
_entity.pdbx_description
1 polymer ?
#
loop_
_entity_poly.entity_id
_entity_poly.type
_entity_poly.pdbx_seq_one_letter_code
_entity_poly.pdbx_strand_id
1 'polypeptide(L)'
;MSVSKKPMVLVILDGYGYREEQQDNAILNAKTPVMDALWAKRPHTLIDASGLEVGLPDRQMGNSEVGHVNLGAGRIVYQDLTRLDVEN
;
A
#
# COMPACT_ATOMS: atom_id res chain seq x y z
N MET A 1 -19.73 -10.64 -32.79
CA MET A 1 -18.42 -11.06 -32.25
C MET A 1 -18.34 -10.57 -30.81
N SER A 2 -18.07 -11.44 -29.86
CA SER A 2 -17.84 -11.05 -28.45
C SER A 2 -16.44 -10.44 -28.34
N VAL A 3 -16.34 -9.20 -27.87
CA VAL A 3 -15.05 -8.59 -27.55
C VAL A 3 -14.56 -9.23 -26.24
N SER A 4 -13.48 -10.01 -26.32
CA SER A 4 -12.81 -10.53 -25.14
C SER A 4 -12.21 -9.36 -24.35
N LYS A 5 -12.63 -9.19 -23.10
CA LYS A 5 -12.07 -8.15 -22.23
C LYS A 5 -10.65 -8.55 -21.82
N LYS A 6 -9.72 -7.60 -21.91
CA LYS A 6 -8.38 -7.79 -21.31
C LYS A 6 -8.53 -7.76 -19.79
N PRO A 7 -8.05 -8.78 -19.05
CA PRO A 7 -8.14 -8.79 -17.60
C PRO A 7 -7.25 -7.70 -17.01
N MET A 8 -7.73 -7.07 -15.93
CA MET A 8 -6.93 -6.18 -15.08
C MET A 8 -6.79 -6.82 -13.72
N VAL A 9 -5.57 -6.79 -13.17
CA VAL A 9 -5.23 -7.46 -11.91
C VAL A 9 -4.56 -6.46 -10.99
N LEU A 10 -5.07 -6.34 -9.76
CA LEU A 10 -4.40 -5.69 -8.64
C LEU A 10 -3.77 -6.80 -7.78
N VAL A 11 -2.46 -6.70 -7.52
CA VAL A 11 -1.73 -7.62 -6.66
C VAL A 11 -1.29 -6.86 -5.41
N ILE A 12 -1.69 -7.33 -4.24
CA ILE A 12 -1.33 -6.74 -2.94
C ILE A 12 -0.32 -7.66 -2.28
N LEU A 13 0.91 -7.17 -2.08
CA LEU A 13 1.94 -7.86 -1.31
C LEU A 13 1.82 -7.39 0.14
N ASP A 14 1.09 -8.12 0.97
CA ASP A 14 0.83 -7.72 2.36
C ASP A 14 2.14 -7.64 3.17
N GLY A 15 2.33 -6.53 3.90
CA GLY A 15 3.57 -6.24 4.63
C GLY A 15 4.80 -5.90 3.77
N TYR A 16 4.65 -5.61 2.47
CA TYR A 16 5.77 -5.30 1.57
C TYR A 16 5.99 -3.78 1.43
N GLY A 17 6.84 -3.20 2.28
CA GLY A 17 7.16 -1.76 2.29
C GLY A 17 8.45 -1.38 1.55
N TYR A 18 8.69 -0.07 1.39
CA TYR A 18 9.93 0.49 0.87
C TYR A 18 10.74 1.16 1.98
N ARG A 19 12.00 0.77 2.13
CA ARG A 19 12.97 1.36 3.07
C ARG A 19 14.35 1.32 2.43
N GLU A 20 15.03 2.47 2.38
CA GLU A 20 16.36 2.60 1.74
C GLU A 20 17.46 1.88 2.51
N GLU A 21 17.35 1.84 3.84
CA GLU A 21 18.34 1.20 4.69
C GLU A 21 18.27 -0.33 4.56
N GLN A 22 19.44 -0.95 4.33
CA GLN A 22 19.58 -2.38 4.10
C GLN A 22 19.63 -3.21 5.39
N GLN A 23 20.05 -2.59 6.49
CA GLN A 23 20.17 -3.26 7.80
C GLN A 23 18.82 -3.82 8.22
N ASP A 24 18.75 -5.13 8.44
CA ASP A 24 17.53 -5.88 8.82
C ASP A 24 16.35 -5.75 7.82
N ASN A 25 16.64 -5.40 6.56
CA ASN A 25 15.62 -5.25 5.53
C ASN A 25 15.44 -6.55 4.73
N ALA A 26 14.43 -7.36 5.10
CA ALA A 26 14.20 -8.64 4.44
C ALA A 26 13.87 -8.51 2.94
N ILE A 27 13.19 -7.42 2.54
CA ILE A 27 12.79 -7.18 1.16
C ILE A 27 14.01 -6.89 0.30
N LEU A 28 14.85 -5.93 0.73
CA LEU A 28 16.04 -5.51 -0.02
C LEU A 28 17.11 -6.61 -0.08
N ASN A 29 17.17 -7.48 0.95
CA ASN A 29 18.14 -8.58 1.01
C ASN A 29 17.64 -9.87 0.33
N ALA A 30 16.36 -9.96 -0.04
CA ALA A 30 15.81 -11.13 -0.72
C ALA A 30 16.21 -11.16 -2.21
N LYS A 31 16.14 -12.35 -2.82
CA LYS A 31 16.24 -12.49 -4.28
C LYS A 31 14.87 -12.28 -4.90
N THR A 32 14.60 -11.08 -5.42
CA THR A 32 13.28 -10.67 -5.95
C THR A 32 13.29 -10.37 -7.45
N PRO A 33 13.80 -11.26 -8.33
CA PRO A 33 14.09 -10.92 -9.73
C PRO A 33 12.88 -10.41 -10.52
N VAL A 34 11.67 -10.85 -10.18
CA VAL A 34 10.44 -10.35 -10.81
C VAL A 34 10.15 -8.92 -10.38
N MET A 35 10.23 -8.63 -9.08
CA MET A 35 9.96 -7.31 -8.55
C MET A 35 11.06 -6.32 -8.95
N ASP A 36 12.32 -6.74 -8.92
CA ASP A 36 13.46 -5.94 -9.38
C ASP A 36 13.31 -5.54 -10.86
N ALA A 37 12.87 -6.48 -11.71
CA ALA A 37 12.65 -6.22 -13.13
C ALA A 37 11.46 -5.29 -13.38
N LEU A 38 10.37 -5.44 -12.60
CA LEU A 38 9.21 -4.55 -12.70
C LEU A 38 9.58 -3.13 -12.25
N TRP A 39 10.29 -2.99 -11.13
CA TRP A 39 10.76 -1.70 -10.61
C TRP A 39 11.68 -1.00 -11.62
N ALA A 40 12.64 -1.72 -12.20
CA ALA A 40 13.60 -1.12 -13.13
C ALA A 40 13.01 -0.74 -14.51
N LYS A 41 11.94 -1.41 -14.95
CA LYS A 41 11.49 -1.35 -16.37
C LYS A 41 10.06 -0.86 -16.57
N ARG A 42 9.26 -0.73 -15.51
CA ARG A 42 7.86 -0.28 -15.60
C ARG A 42 7.65 0.99 -14.79
N PRO A 43 6.70 1.85 -15.17
CA PRO A 43 6.30 2.99 -14.34
C PRO A 43 5.91 2.51 -12.95
N HIS A 44 6.43 3.18 -11.94
CA HIS A 44 6.18 2.89 -10.53
C HIS A 44 6.21 4.19 -9.73
N THR A 45 5.58 4.17 -8.56
CA THR A 45 5.61 5.24 -7.57
C THR A 45 5.50 4.62 -6.18
N LEU A 46 5.84 5.40 -5.16
CA LEU A 46 5.49 5.11 -3.78
C LEU A 46 4.16 5.79 -3.44
N ILE A 47 3.45 5.24 -2.46
CA ILE A 47 2.22 5.79 -1.87
C ILE A 47 2.31 5.64 -0.36
N ASP A 48 1.65 6.54 0.36
CA ASP A 48 1.53 6.46 1.81
C ASP A 48 0.48 5.41 2.22
N ALA A 49 0.82 4.60 3.22
CA ALA A 49 0.00 3.46 3.67
C ALA A 49 -0.19 3.44 5.21
N SER A 50 0.05 4.58 5.87
CA SER A 50 0.02 4.76 7.33
C SER A 50 -0.39 6.19 7.65
N GLY A 51 -0.69 6.50 8.91
CA GLY A 51 -0.99 7.86 9.33
C GLY A 51 -2.29 8.43 8.76
N LEU A 52 -2.33 9.76 8.66
CA LEU A 52 -3.51 10.52 8.22
C LEU A 52 -3.92 10.17 6.79
N GLU A 53 -2.95 9.78 5.96
CA GLU A 53 -3.10 9.44 4.54
C GLU A 53 -4.00 8.21 4.33
N VAL A 54 -4.18 7.39 5.37
CA VAL A 54 -5.10 6.24 5.38
C VAL A 54 -6.18 6.32 6.45
N GLY A 55 -6.36 7.50 7.06
CA GLY A 55 -7.41 7.76 8.05
C GLY A 55 -7.08 7.26 9.46
N LEU A 56 -5.80 7.04 9.77
CA LEU A 56 -5.29 6.77 11.11
C LEU A 56 -4.77 8.06 11.77
N PRO A 57 -4.60 8.09 13.10
CA PRO A 57 -3.84 9.14 13.78
C PRO A 57 -2.44 9.34 13.19
N ASP A 58 -1.90 10.55 13.33
CA ASP A 58 -0.58 10.90 12.80
C ASP A 58 0.50 9.89 13.23
N ARG A 59 1.35 9.50 12.28
CA ARG A 59 2.44 8.52 12.43
C ARG A 59 2.04 7.12 12.90
N GLN A 60 0.76 6.81 13.02
CA GLN A 60 0.33 5.46 13.35
C GLN A 60 0.59 4.52 12.17
N MET A 61 1.25 3.40 12.45
CA MET A 61 1.53 2.35 11.47
C MET A 61 0.22 1.84 10.84
N GLY A 62 0.27 1.63 9.52
CA GLY A 62 -0.81 0.98 8.78
C GLY A 62 -0.96 -0.49 9.13
N ASN A 63 -2.05 -1.08 8.68
CA ASN A 63 -2.34 -2.51 8.83
C ASN A 63 -3.18 -3.01 7.64
N SER A 64 -3.34 -4.33 7.55
CA SER A 64 -4.03 -4.97 6.43
C SER A 64 -5.48 -4.50 6.30
N GLU A 65 -6.23 -4.35 7.39
CA GLU A 65 -7.64 -3.92 7.35
C GLU A 65 -7.77 -2.50 6.77
N VAL A 66 -7.04 -1.55 7.36
CA VAL A 66 -7.04 -0.15 6.91
C VAL A 66 -6.58 -0.03 5.45
N GLY A 67 -5.54 -0.77 5.07
CA GLY A 67 -5.02 -0.78 3.70
C GLY A 67 -6.03 -1.29 2.68
N HIS A 68 -6.65 -2.45 2.93
CA HIS A 68 -7.63 -3.03 2.01
C HIS A 68 -8.90 -2.17 1.89
N VAL A 69 -9.34 -1.57 3.00
CA VAL A 69 -10.50 -0.66 3.00
C VAL A 69 -10.23 0.58 2.16
N ASN A 70 -9.07 1.24 2.33
CA ASN A 70 -8.73 2.42 1.53
C ASN A 70 -8.58 2.09 0.03
N LEU A 71 -7.89 0.98 -0.30
CA LEU A 71 -7.72 0.52 -1.69
C LEU A 71 -9.08 0.20 -2.35
N GLY A 72 -9.98 -0.48 -1.63
CA GLY A 72 -11.31 -0.82 -2.13
C GLY A 72 -12.24 0.39 -2.23
N ALA A 73 -12.10 1.36 -1.33
CA ALA A 73 -12.95 2.55 -1.28
C ALA A 73 -12.54 3.65 -2.27
N GLY A 74 -11.25 3.71 -2.66
CA GLY A 74 -10.72 4.77 -3.52
C GLY A 74 -10.76 6.16 -2.87
N ARG A 75 -10.77 6.22 -1.52
CA ARG A 75 -10.77 7.43 -0.70
C ARG A 75 -10.24 7.12 0.70
N ILE A 76 -9.84 8.16 1.42
CA ILE A 76 -9.47 8.06 2.85
C ILE A 76 -10.67 7.58 3.66
N VAL A 77 -10.50 6.48 4.41
CA VAL A 77 -11.51 5.96 5.34
C VAL A 77 -11.03 6.13 6.78
N TYR A 78 -11.58 7.15 7.46
CA TYR A 78 -11.27 7.45 8.85
C TYR A 78 -11.72 6.32 9.79
N GLN A 79 -10.79 5.85 10.60
CA GLN A 79 -11.04 4.84 11.62
C GLN A 79 -11.65 5.46 12.87
N ASP A 80 -12.41 4.67 13.64
CA ASP A 80 -13.19 5.16 14.78
C ASP A 80 -12.33 5.88 15.85
N LEU A 81 -11.05 5.50 16.01
CA LEU A 81 -10.11 6.20 16.89
C LEU A 81 -9.80 7.63 16.40
N THR A 82 -9.54 7.80 15.10
CA THR A 82 -9.32 9.13 14.50
C THR A 82 -10.61 9.95 14.48
N ARG A 83 -11.76 9.29 14.42
CA ARG A 83 -13.06 9.97 14.35
C ARG A 83 -13.39 10.76 15.61
N LEU A 84 -12.97 10.28 16.78
CA LEU A 84 -13.13 11.00 18.05
C LEU A 84 -12.23 12.25 18.15
N ASP A 85 -11.04 12.20 17.54
CA ASP A 85 -10.09 13.33 17.54
C ASP A 85 -10.46 14.40 16.51
N VAL A 86 -11.11 14.03 15.39
CA VAL A 86 -11.56 14.96 14.34
C VAL A 86 -12.87 15.68 14.70
N GLU A 87 -13.67 15.13 15.62
CA GLU A 87 -14.96 15.71 16.06
C GLU A 87 -14.82 16.79 17.18
N ASN A 88 -13.59 17.21 17.53
CA ASN A 88 -13.32 18.35 18.43
C ASN A 88 -12.55 19.48 17.72
#